data_AF-A0A101A526-F1
#
_entry.id   AF-A0A101A526-F1
#
_cell.length_a   1.000
_cell.length_b   1.000
_cell.length_c   1.000
_cell.angle_alpha   90.00
_cell.angle_beta   90.00
_cell.angle_gamma   90.00
#
_symmetry.space_group_name_H-M   'P 1'
#
loop_
_entity.id
_entity.type
_entity.pdbx_description
1 polymer ?
#
loop_
_entity_poly.entity_id
_entity_poly.type
_entity_poly.pdbx_seq_one_letter_code
_entity_poly.pdbx_strand_id
1 'polypeptide(L)'
;MAENLDVDPTGLRTAAAGSDGLAAALGATPSAASAGGGQATHAAVSAMDAAIATARLGQSARISQQAADMQSAGSTYQSTDERAAGELAESM
;
A
#
# COMPACT_ATOMS: atom_id res chain seq x y z
N MET A 1 18.56 -21.00 -5.95
CA MET A 1 19.33 -19.77 -6.16
C MET A 1 19.23 -18.98 -4.87
N ALA A 2 20.31 -18.89 -4.11
CA ALA A 2 20.36 -18.05 -2.92
C ALA A 2 20.85 -16.68 -3.39
N GLU A 3 19.90 -15.82 -3.76
CA GLU A 3 20.18 -14.38 -3.81
C GLU A 3 20.58 -13.98 -2.39
N ASN A 4 21.72 -13.31 -2.22
CA ASN A 4 22.18 -12.89 -0.89
C ASN A 4 21.09 -11.98 -0.30
N LEU A 5 20.44 -12.45 0.77
CA LEU A 5 19.22 -11.86 1.29
C LEU A 5 19.56 -10.68 2.21
N ASP A 6 20.11 -9.61 1.65
CA ASP A 6 20.33 -8.34 2.34
C ASP A 6 19.04 -7.51 2.25
N VAL A 7 18.34 -7.37 3.38
CA VAL A 7 17.05 -6.68 3.44
C VAL A 7 17.18 -5.45 4.31
N ASP A 8 16.81 -4.29 3.76
CA ASP A 8 16.74 -3.01 4.49
C ASP A 8 15.35 -2.83 5.13
N PRO A 9 15.19 -3.07 6.45
CA PRO A 9 13.91 -2.91 7.14
C PRO A 9 13.47 -1.43 7.22
N THR A 10 14.40 -0.48 7.14
CA THR A 10 14.07 0.96 7.15
C THR A 10 13.51 1.38 5.80
N GLY A 11 14.07 0.88 4.70
CA GLY A 11 13.54 1.02 3.35
C GLY A 11 12.13 0.45 3.23
N LEU A 12 11.86 -0.74 3.79
CA LEU A 12 10.52 -1.33 3.82
C LEU A 12 9.50 -0.46 4.57
N ARG A 13 9.87 0.07 5.74
CA ARG A 13 8.99 0.99 6.51
C ARG A 13 8.74 2.30 5.77
N THR A 14 9.75 2.83 5.10
CA THR A 14 9.64 4.06 4.30
C THR A 14 8.72 3.86 3.09
N ALA A 15 8.87 2.73 2.39
CA ALA A 15 8.00 2.35 1.28
C ALA A 15 6.55 2.14 1.73
N ALA A 16 6.33 1.52 2.90
CA ALA A 16 5.00 1.38 3.48
C ALA A 16 4.33 2.73 3.76
N ALA A 17 5.05 3.67 4.39
CA ALA A 17 4.53 5.02 4.66
C ALA A 17 4.21 5.79 3.36
N GLY A 18 5.04 5.65 2.32
CA GLY A 18 4.77 6.24 1.01
C GLY A 18 3.53 5.65 0.33
N SER A 19 3.35 4.33 0.43
CA SER A 19 2.18 3.61 -0.06
C SER A 19 0.89 4.03 0.65
N ASP A 20 0.91 4.19 1.98
CA ASP A 20 -0.25 4.69 2.74
C ASP A 20 -0.62 6.12 2.34
N GLY A 21 0.37 7.00 2.12
CA GLY A 21 0.13 8.35 1.61
C GLY A 21 -0.52 8.35 0.22
N LEU A 22 -0.08 7.44 -0.66
CA LEU A 22 -0.66 7.28 -2.00
C LEU A 22 -2.09 6.72 -1.94
N ALA A 23 -2.35 5.75 -1.07
CA ALA A 23 -3.67 5.19 -0.82
C ALA A 23 -4.65 6.26 -0.30
N ALA A 24 -4.19 7.11 0.64
CA ALA A 24 -4.97 8.23 1.15
C ALA A 24 -5.28 9.26 0.04
N ALA A 25 -4.30 9.58 -0.82
CA ALA A 25 -4.50 10.49 -1.95
C ALA A 25 -5.51 9.94 -2.97
N LEU A 26 -5.45 8.64 -3.26
CA LEU A 26 -6.40 7.94 -4.13
C LEU A 26 -7.82 7.95 -3.56
N GLY A 27 -7.97 7.72 -2.25
CA GLY A 27 -9.26 7.76 -1.57
C GLY A 27 -9.85 9.17 -1.41
N ALA A 28 -9.00 10.19 -1.31
CA ALA A 28 -9.42 11.59 -1.17
C ALA A 28 -9.76 12.27 -2.51
N THR A 29 -9.51 11.61 -3.66
CA THR A 29 -9.77 12.23 -4.96
C THR A 29 -11.29 12.38 -5.18
N PRO A 30 -11.82 13.61 -5.31
CA PRO A 30 -13.26 13.82 -5.41
C PRO A 30 -13.85 13.18 -6.67
N SER A 31 -15.03 12.58 -6.52
CA SER A 31 -15.92 12.18 -7.61
C SER A 31 -16.34 13.44 -8.39
N ALA A 32 -16.28 13.41 -9.73
CA ALA A 32 -16.67 14.56 -10.54
C ALA A 32 -18.16 14.86 -10.29
N ALA A 33 -18.46 16.10 -9.86
CA ALA A 33 -19.82 16.51 -9.53
C ALA A 33 -20.80 16.21 -10.68
N SER A 34 -21.86 15.46 -10.38
CA SER A 34 -22.90 15.13 -11.35
C SER A 34 -23.62 16.42 -11.79
N ALA A 35 -23.36 16.85 -13.04
CA ALA A 35 -24.13 17.91 -13.67
C ALA A 35 -25.54 17.37 -13.97
N GLY A 36 -26.53 17.81 -13.20
CA GLY A 36 -27.92 17.38 -13.32
C GLY A 36 -28.51 17.71 -14.69
N GLY A 37 -28.61 16.72 -15.56
CA GLY A 37 -29.31 16.81 -16.84
C GLY A 37 -29.78 15.43 -17.29
N GLY A 38 -31.07 15.27 -17.57
CA GLY A 38 -31.74 13.99 -17.86
C GLY A 38 -31.37 13.33 -19.19
N GLN A 39 -30.16 13.52 -19.71
CA GLN A 39 -29.71 12.95 -20.98
C GLN A 39 -28.88 11.69 -20.71
N ALA A 40 -29.06 10.64 -21.53
CA ALA A 40 -28.39 9.34 -21.36
C ALA A 40 -26.86 9.46 -21.22
N THR A 41 -26.25 10.45 -21.85
CA THR A 41 -24.82 10.77 -21.74
C THR A 41 -24.40 11.18 -20.32
N HIS A 42 -25.24 11.91 -19.57
CA HIS A 42 -24.96 12.26 -18.17
C HIS A 42 -25.00 11.03 -17.26
N ALA A 43 -25.96 10.14 -17.46
CA ALA A 43 -26.01 8.88 -16.73
C ALA A 43 -24.77 8.01 -17.01
N ALA A 44 -24.31 7.97 -18.27
CA ALA A 44 -23.09 7.27 -18.64
C ALA A 44 -21.84 7.88 -17.99
N VAL A 45 -21.70 9.22 -17.98
CA VAL A 45 -20.59 9.92 -17.31
C VAL A 45 -20.60 9.66 -15.80
N SER A 46 -21.77 9.72 -15.16
CA SER A 46 -21.91 9.42 -13.73
C SER A 46 -21.56 7.96 -13.41
N ALA A 47 -21.92 7.01 -14.29
CA ALA A 47 -21.57 5.61 -14.12
C ALA A 47 -20.05 5.38 -14.29
N MET A 48 -19.41 6.05 -15.25
CA MET A 48 -17.95 6.00 -15.39
C MET A 48 -17.23 6.60 -14.19
N ASP A 49 -17.71 7.73 -13.66
CA ASP A 49 -17.11 8.35 -12.48
C ASP A 49 -17.22 7.45 -11.24
N ALA A 50 -18.38 6.81 -11.04
CA ALA A 50 -18.56 5.80 -9.99
C ALA A 50 -17.64 4.57 -10.18
N ALA A 51 -17.46 4.11 -11.42
CA ALA A 51 -16.54 3.01 -11.73
C ALA A 51 -15.07 3.40 -11.45
N ILE A 52 -14.67 4.63 -11.79
CA ILE A 52 -13.33 5.16 -11.50
C ILE A 52 -13.13 5.29 -9.99
N ALA A 53 -14.12 5.81 -9.25
CA ALA A 53 -14.07 5.90 -7.80
C ALA A 53 -13.92 4.51 -7.16
N THR A 54 -14.69 3.53 -7.63
CA THR A 54 -14.60 2.13 -7.15
C THR A 54 -13.23 1.52 -7.45
N ALA A 55 -12.69 1.75 -8.65
CA ALA A 55 -11.36 1.27 -9.02
C ALA A 55 -10.26 1.90 -8.14
N ARG A 56 -10.36 3.21 -7.84
CA ARG A 56 -9.44 3.92 -6.94
C ARG A 56 -9.50 3.37 -5.52
N LEU A 57 -10.69 3.10 -4.98
CA LEU A 57 -10.86 2.45 -3.68
C LEU A 57 -10.27 1.04 -3.66
N GLY A 58 -10.44 0.28 -4.73
CA GLY A 58 -9.82 -1.03 -4.87
C GLY A 58 -8.28 -0.97 -4.92
N GLN A 59 -7.74 0.01 -5.63
CA GLN A 59 -6.29 0.25 -5.69
C GLN A 59 -5.74 0.71 -4.34
N SER A 60 -6.40 1.64 -3.66
CA SER A 60 -5.97 2.11 -2.34
C SER A 60 -5.93 0.96 -1.33
N ALA A 61 -6.96 0.09 -1.32
CA ALA A 61 -7.00 -1.07 -0.44
C ALA A 61 -5.84 -2.04 -0.69
N ARG A 62 -5.49 -2.32 -1.96
CA ARG A 62 -4.34 -3.17 -2.30
C ARG A 62 -3.02 -2.57 -1.84
N ILE A 63 -2.84 -1.27 -2.03
CA ILE A 63 -1.61 -0.57 -1.68
C ILE A 63 -1.44 -0.54 -0.15
N SER A 64 -2.51 -0.29 0.60
CA SER A 64 -2.49 -0.38 2.07
C SER A 64 -2.21 -1.80 2.57
N GLN A 65 -2.76 -2.82 1.94
CA GLN A 65 -2.42 -4.21 2.28
C GLN A 65 -0.94 -4.49 2.03
N GLN A 66 -0.40 -4.07 0.89
CA GLN A 66 1.01 -4.22 0.58
C GLN A 66 1.91 -3.46 1.58
N ALA A 67 1.49 -2.28 2.03
CA ALA A 67 2.17 -1.52 3.07
C ALA A 67 2.22 -2.30 4.40
N ALA A 68 1.11 -2.88 4.82
CA ALA A 68 1.03 -3.72 6.02
C ALA A 68 1.94 -4.95 5.92
N ASP A 69 1.97 -5.60 4.76
CA ASP A 69 2.82 -6.77 4.51
C ASP A 69 4.31 -6.41 4.58
N MET A 70 4.71 -5.27 3.98
CA MET A 70 6.10 -4.77 4.06
C MET A 70 6.51 -4.44 5.50
N GLN A 71 5.61 -3.88 6.29
CA GLN A 71 5.87 -3.53 7.68
C GLN A 71 6.02 -4.79 8.56
N SER A 72 5.16 -5.79 8.35
CA SER A 72 5.24 -7.11 9.00
C SER A 72 6.54 -7.84 8.64
N ALA A 73 6.90 -7.84 7.35
CA ALA A 73 8.16 -8.41 6.89
C ALA A 73 9.36 -7.72 7.53
N GLY A 74 9.40 -6.38 7.55
CA GLY A 74 10.47 -5.61 8.18
C GLY A 74 10.64 -5.93 9.67
N SER A 75 9.54 -6.06 10.42
CA SER A 75 9.59 -6.46 11.84
C SER A 75 10.12 -7.89 12.01
N THR A 76 9.71 -8.81 11.13
CA THR A 76 10.17 -10.20 11.18
C THR A 76 11.66 -10.31 10.92
N TYR A 77 12.16 -9.60 9.89
CA TYR A 77 13.60 -9.52 9.59
C TYR A 77 14.39 -8.98 10.78
N GLN A 78 14.00 -7.82 11.32
CA GLN A 78 14.68 -7.23 12.47
C GLN A 78 14.74 -8.20 13.66
N SER A 79 13.62 -8.85 13.99
CA SER A 79 13.59 -9.82 15.10
C SER A 79 14.48 -11.05 14.85
N THR A 80 14.68 -11.42 13.58
CA THR A 80 15.49 -12.57 13.18
C THR A 80 16.97 -12.21 13.27
N ASP A 81 17.34 -11.03 12.79
CA ASP A 81 18.70 -10.49 12.88
C ASP A 81 19.14 -10.30 14.33
N GLU A 82 18.30 -9.69 15.18
CA GLU A 82 18.56 -9.52 16.61
C GLU A 82 18.77 -10.86 17.33
N ARG A 83 17.96 -11.88 17.00
CA ARG A 83 18.08 -13.22 17.60
C ARG A 83 19.35 -13.93 17.16
N ALA A 84 19.67 -13.88 15.86
CA ALA A 84 20.89 -14.47 15.32
C ALA A 84 22.15 -13.79 15.91
N ALA A 85 22.13 -12.47 16.05
CA ALA A 85 23.21 -11.72 16.69
C ALA A 85 23.37 -12.11 18.18
N GLY A 86 22.26 -12.31 18.90
CA GLY A 86 22.26 -12.80 20.28
C GLY A 86 22.87 -14.20 20.42
N GLU A 87 22.42 -15.15 19.59
CA GLU A 87 22.96 -16.52 19.58
C GLU A 87 24.46 -16.55 19.28
N LEU A 88 24.93 -15.69 18.35
CA LEU A 88 26.36 -15.55 18.06
C LEU A 88 27.13 -15.00 19.27
N ALA A 89 26.59 -13.99 19.95
CA ALA A 89 27.22 -13.40 21.14
C ALA A 89 27.29 -14.38 22.33
N GLU A 90 26.31 -15.27 22.49
CA GLU A 90 26.32 -16.33 23.50
C GLU A 90 27.28 -17.48 23.16
N SER A 91 27.59 -17.67 21.87
CA SER A 91 28.49 -18.73 21.39
C SER A 91 29.99 -18.38 21.45
N MET A 92 30.33 -17.11 21.68
CA MET A 92 31.71 -16.59 21.81
C MET A 92 32.17 -16.53 23.27
#